data_AF-A0A7Y8ID71-F1
#
_entry.id   AF-A0A7Y8ID71-F1
#
_cell.length_a   1.000
_cell.length_b   1.000
_cell.length_c   1.000
_cell.angle_alpha   90.00
_cell.angle_beta   90.00
_cell.angle_gamma   90.00
#
_symmetry.space_group_name_H-M   'P 1'
#
loop_
_entity.id
_entity.type
_entity.pdbx_description
1 polymer ?
#
loop_
_entity_poly.entity_id
_entity_poly.type
_entity_poly.pdbx_seq_one_letter_code
_entity_poly.pdbx_strand_id
1 'polypeptide(L)'
;MGIPRTAAIEYPYGRPVGQVGDREGQRSVLLKTLETLEKAKKPGEVFHLPFTWPEDPKKTDWQPPEMSPLIKYYLDEIKRARSQQEGQRSKDVY
;
A
#
# COMPACT_ATOMS: atom_id res chain seq x y z
N MET A 1 19.96 7.48 -21.27
CA MET A 1 18.86 7.78 -20.33
C MET A 1 19.43 8.56 -19.16
N GLY A 2 18.91 9.75 -18.84
CA GLY A 2 19.38 10.55 -17.70
C GLY A 2 18.81 10.05 -16.36
N ILE A 3 19.46 10.40 -15.25
CA ILE A 3 19.00 10.03 -13.90
C ILE A 3 17.72 10.84 -13.57
N PRO A 4 16.61 10.18 -13.18
CA PRO A 4 15.36 10.88 -12.91
C PRO A 4 15.45 11.79 -11.66
N ARG A 5 14.60 12.82 -11.64
CA ARG A 5 14.32 13.63 -10.44
C ARG A 5 13.06 13.07 -9.79
N THR A 6 13.02 13.04 -8.47
CA THR A 6 12.00 12.28 -7.72
C THR A 6 11.30 13.16 -6.70
N ALA A 7 9.96 13.14 -6.71
CA ALA A 7 9.14 13.59 -5.60
C ALA A 7 8.72 12.34 -4.80
N ALA A 8 9.26 12.17 -3.59
CA ALA A 8 9.01 11.02 -2.74
C ALA A 8 7.87 11.31 -1.77
N ILE A 9 6.92 10.40 -1.67
CA ILE A 9 5.79 10.49 -0.73
C ILE A 9 5.65 9.18 0.06
N GLU A 10 5.36 9.30 1.35
CA GLU A 10 5.26 8.18 2.29
C GLU A 10 3.83 7.64 2.39
N TYR A 11 3.13 7.58 1.26
CA TYR A 11 1.80 7.00 1.16
C TYR A 11 1.87 5.54 0.71
N PRO A 12 0.89 4.71 1.08
CA PRO A 12 0.88 3.31 0.68
C PRO A 12 0.73 3.19 -0.84
N TYR A 13 1.31 2.11 -1.38
CA TYR A 13 1.24 1.80 -2.80
C TYR A 13 -0.23 1.70 -3.27
N GLY A 14 -0.57 2.40 -4.35
CA GLY A 14 -1.94 2.52 -4.85
C GLY A 14 -2.71 3.76 -4.37
N ARG A 15 -2.21 4.51 -3.38
CA ARG A 15 -2.76 5.81 -2.95
C ARG A 15 -1.71 6.95 -3.02
N PRO A 16 -0.97 7.12 -4.13
CA PRO A 16 0.13 8.09 -4.21
C PRO A 16 -0.33 9.56 -4.07
N VAL A 17 -1.62 9.83 -4.28
CA VAL A 17 -2.22 11.17 -4.14
C VAL A 17 -3.05 11.33 -2.87
N GLY A 18 -3.16 10.32 -2.01
CA GLY A 18 -3.90 10.38 -0.76
C GLY A 18 -5.24 9.64 -0.78
N GLN A 19 -6.12 10.00 0.16
CA GLN A 19 -7.35 9.26 0.43
C GLN A 19 -8.41 9.50 -0.66
N VAL A 20 -9.19 8.47 -0.97
CA VAL A 20 -10.31 8.57 -1.93
C VAL A 20 -11.35 9.54 -1.38
N GLY A 21 -11.79 10.50 -2.21
CA GLY A 21 -12.76 11.52 -1.83
C GLY A 21 -12.15 12.76 -1.16
N ASP A 22 -10.89 12.70 -0.69
CA ASP A 22 -10.19 13.86 -0.13
C ASP A 22 -9.61 14.74 -1.25
N ARG A 23 -10.48 15.55 -1.86
CA ARG A 23 -10.11 16.42 -2.98
C ARG A 23 -9.03 17.45 -2.60
N GLU A 24 -9.08 18.00 -1.39
CA GLU A 24 -8.14 19.04 -0.97
C GLU A 24 -6.76 18.47 -0.67
N GLY A 25 -6.69 17.32 0.03
CA GLY A 25 -5.44 16.59 0.24
C GLY A 25 -4.80 16.16 -1.07
N GLN A 26 -5.58 15.57 -1.98
CA GLN A 26 -5.10 15.18 -3.31
C GLN A 26 -4.54 16.36 -4.11
N ARG A 27 -5.25 17.49 -4.10
CA ARG A 27 -4.77 18.71 -4.76
C ARG A 27 -3.46 19.20 -4.14
N SER A 28 -3.33 19.14 -2.83
CA SER A 28 -2.13 19.58 -2.10
C SER A 28 -0.91 18.73 -2.45
N VAL A 29 -1.08 17.40 -2.51
CA VAL A 29 -0.03 16.46 -2.94
C VAL A 29 0.43 16.76 -4.36
N LEU A 30 -0.51 16.96 -5.29
CA LEU A 30 -0.19 17.27 -6.69
C LEU A 30 0.58 18.58 -6.84
N LEU A 31 0.15 19.65 -6.14
CA LEU A 31 0.87 20.93 -6.20
C LEU A 31 2.29 20.83 -5.65
N LYS A 32 2.50 20.13 -4.54
CA LYS A 32 3.84 19.90 -4.00
C LYS A 32 4.71 19.04 -4.91
N THR A 33 4.11 18.08 -5.59
CA THR A 33 4.80 17.29 -6.63
C THR A 33 5.23 18.18 -7.79
N LEU A 34 4.37 19.08 -8.28
CA LEU A 34 4.71 20.02 -9.35
C LEU A 34 5.79 21.03 -8.93
N GLU A 35 5.76 21.50 -7.67
CA GLU A 35 6.80 22.35 -7.10
C GLU A 35 8.19 21.70 -7.16
N THR A 36 8.26 20.36 -7.12
CA THR A 36 9.52 19.61 -7.30
C THR A 36 10.09 19.80 -8.70
N LEU A 37 9.27 19.96 -9.74
CA LEU A 37 9.76 20.20 -11.11
C LEU A 37 10.51 21.54 -11.22
N GLU A 38 10.04 22.54 -10.47
CA GLU A 38 10.67 23.85 -10.38
C GLU A 38 11.94 23.79 -9.54
N LYS A 39 11.92 23.09 -8.39
CA LYS A 39 13.02 23.09 -7.43
C LYS A 39 14.16 22.13 -7.73
N ALA A 40 13.87 20.95 -8.28
CA ALA A 40 14.89 19.96 -8.60
C ALA A 40 15.66 20.38 -9.86
N LYS A 41 16.85 20.95 -9.70
CA LYS A 41 17.68 21.49 -10.78
C LYS A 41 18.67 20.47 -11.32
N LYS A 42 19.05 19.46 -10.54
CA LYS A 42 20.08 18.48 -10.92
C LYS A 42 19.45 17.09 -11.15
N PRO A 43 19.99 16.28 -12.06
CA PRO A 43 19.60 14.88 -12.19
C PRO A 43 19.79 14.13 -10.87
N GLY A 44 18.85 13.24 -10.52
CA GLY A 44 18.93 12.43 -9.29
C GLY A 44 18.48 13.11 -8.01
N GLU A 45 18.08 14.39 -8.03
CA GLU A 45 17.56 15.05 -6.82
C GLU A 45 16.24 14.42 -6.37
N VAL A 46 16.15 14.16 -5.06
CA VAL A 46 14.98 13.58 -4.40
C VAL A 46 14.43 14.60 -3.41
N PHE A 47 13.14 14.93 -3.54
CA PHE A 47 12.42 15.79 -2.63
C PHE A 47 11.39 14.96 -1.87
N HIS A 48 11.56 14.87 -0.55
CA HIS A 48 10.58 14.24 0.33
C HIS A 48 9.43 15.21 0.59
N LEU A 49 8.22 14.82 0.18
CA LEU A 49 7.03 15.63 0.37
C LEU A 49 6.54 15.53 1.82
N PRO A 50 6.03 16.61 2.42
CA PRO A 50 5.68 16.68 3.83
C PRO A 50 4.29 16.11 4.11
N PHE A 51 3.99 14.91 3.61
CA PHE A 51 2.69 14.26 3.79
C PHE A 51 2.86 12.91 4.49
N THR A 52 2.01 12.67 5.49
CA THR A 52 1.98 11.42 6.26
C THR A 52 0.64 10.74 6.06
N TRP A 53 0.66 9.42 5.85
CA TRP A 53 -0.56 8.64 5.72
C TRP A 53 -1.31 8.66 7.07
N PRO A 54 -2.60 9.02 7.11
CA PRO A 54 -3.31 9.25 8.37
C PRO A 54 -3.62 7.97 9.15
N GLU A 55 -3.67 6.82 8.47
CA GLU A 55 -4.00 5.53 9.08
C GLU A 55 -2.76 4.67 9.32
N ASP A 56 -2.81 3.81 10.33
CA ASP A 56 -1.79 2.76 10.49
C ASP A 56 -1.88 1.77 9.31
N PRO A 57 -0.75 1.33 8.71
CA PRO A 57 -0.74 0.35 7.63
C PRO A 57 -1.54 -0.94 7.92
N LYS A 58 -1.65 -1.36 9.19
CA LYS A 58 -2.42 -2.55 9.60
C LYS A 58 -3.93 -2.36 9.50
N LYS A 59 -4.39 -1.12 9.46
CA LYS A 59 -5.82 -0.75 9.42
C LYS A 59 -6.30 -0.45 8.01
N THR A 60 -5.42 -0.50 7.01
CA THR A 60 -5.79 -0.06 5.67
C THR A 60 -6.72 -1.08 5.01
N ASP A 61 -7.96 -0.65 4.74
CA ASP A 61 -9.04 -1.44 4.15
C ASP A 61 -8.84 -1.61 2.63
N TRP A 62 -7.87 -2.44 2.25
CA TRP A 62 -7.56 -2.72 0.85
C TRP A 62 -8.32 -3.92 0.28
N GLN A 63 -8.68 -4.88 1.13
CA GLN A 63 -9.40 -6.07 0.71
C GLN A 63 -10.90 -5.80 0.75
N PRO A 64 -11.64 -6.15 -0.31
CA PRO A 64 -13.09 -6.13 -0.25
C PRO A 64 -13.57 -6.96 0.95
N PRO A 65 -14.65 -6.55 1.64
CA PRO A 65 -15.24 -7.34 2.70
C PRO A 65 -15.82 -8.67 2.16
N GLU A 66 -16.12 -8.71 0.86
CA GLU A 66 -16.51 -9.93 0.17
C GLU A 66 -15.28 -10.80 -0.14
N MET A 67 -15.43 -12.09 0.13
CA MET A 67 -14.45 -13.10 -0.22
C MET A 67 -14.24 -13.17 -1.73
N SER A 68 -12.99 -13.31 -2.18
CA SER A 68 -12.71 -13.47 -3.61
C SER A 68 -13.37 -14.74 -4.17
N PRO A 69 -13.82 -14.75 -5.44
CA PRO A 69 -14.45 -15.92 -6.05
C PRO A 69 -13.59 -17.19 -5.97
N LEU A 70 -12.26 -17.03 -6.06
CA LEU A 70 -11.31 -18.13 -5.94
C LEU A 70 -11.32 -18.72 -4.52
N ILE A 71 -11.25 -17.88 -3.47
CA ILE A 71 -11.30 -18.36 -2.09
C ILE A 71 -12.65 -19.03 -1.80
N LYS A 72 -13.74 -18.48 -2.36
CA LYS A 72 -15.07 -19.09 -2.24
C LYS A 72 -15.11 -20.50 -2.85
N TYR A 73 -14.48 -20.72 -4.00
CA TYR A 73 -14.43 -22.03 -4.65
C TYR A 73 -13.63 -23.05 -3.84
N TYR A 74 -12.47 -22.66 -3.30
CA TYR A 74 -11.58 -23.57 -2.57
C TYR A 74 -11.81 -23.60 -1.06
N LEU A 75 -12.91 -23.03 -0.56
CA LEU A 75 -13.09 -22.77 0.87
C LEU A 75 -12.96 -24.03 1.74
N ASP A 76 -13.56 -25.14 1.29
CA ASP A 76 -13.56 -26.40 2.03
C ASP A 76 -12.18 -27.08 2.03
N GLU A 77 -11.45 -26.98 0.92
CA GLU A 77 -10.08 -27.47 0.81
C GLU A 77 -9.14 -26.69 1.73
N ILE A 78 -9.28 -25.35 1.74
CA ILE A 78 -8.51 -24.46 2.62
C ILE A 78 -8.75 -24.81 4.09
N LYS A 79 -10.01 -25.04 4.50
CA LYS A 79 -10.35 -25.43 5.88
C LYS A 79 -9.74 -26.77 6.27
N ARG A 80 -9.83 -27.79 5.40
CA ARG A 80 -9.26 -29.11 5.65
C ARG A 80 -7.73 -29.04 5.81
N ALA A 81 -7.05 -28.32 4.92
CA ALA A 81 -5.60 -28.13 4.99
C ALA A 81 -5.17 -27.47 6.32
N ARG A 82 -5.92 -26.47 6.80
CA ARG A 82 -5.65 -25.80 8.08
C ARG A 82 -5.74 -26.75 9.28
N SER A 83 -6.82 -27.55 9.36
CA SER A 83 -7.00 -28.51 10.46
C SER A 83 -5.91 -29.59 10.50
N GLN A 84 -5.42 -30.01 9.34
CA GLN A 84 -4.34 -30.99 9.23
C GLN A 84 -2.99 -30.38 9.67
N GLN A 85 -2.71 -29.13 9.30
CA GLN A 85 -1.51 -28.41 9.77
C GLN A 85 -1.51 -28.20 11.29
N GLU A 86 -2.64 -27.85 11.89
CA GLU A 86 -2.74 -27.68 13.35
C GLU A 86 -2.57 -29.01 14.09
N GLY A 87 -3.18 -30.08 13.59
CA GLY A 87 -2.99 -31.42 14.13
C GLY A 87 -1.56 -31.95 13.99
N GLN A 88 -0.87 -31.63 12.89
CA GLN A 88 0.52 -32.00 12.66
C GLN A 88 1.47 -31.20 13.57
N ARG A 89 1.28 -29.88 13.66
CA ARG A 89 2.06 -29.00 14.54
C ARG A 89 1.90 -29.36 16.02
N SER A 90 0.74 -29.87 16.44
CA SER A 90 0.55 -30.37 17.80
C SER A 90 1.25 -31.70 18.06
N LYS A 91 1.53 -32.50 17.03
CA LYS A 91 2.27 -33.77 17.15
C LYS A 91 3.79 -33.56 17.16
N ASP A 92 4.28 -32.53 16.47
CA ASP A 92 5.72 -32.22 16.41
C ASP A 92 6.23 -31.50 17.69
N VAL A 93 5.33 -31.09 18.58
CA VAL A 93 5.65 -30.38 19.85
C VAL A 93 5.71 -31.33 21.07
N TYR A 94 5.43 -32.63 20.88
CA TYR A 94 5.53 -33.67 21.92
C TYR A 94 6.54 -34.76 21.56
#